data_AF-A0A968IAW9-F1
#
_entry.id   AF-A0A968IAW9-F1
#
_cell.length_a   1.000
_cell.length_b   1.000
_cell.length_c   1.000
_cell.angle_alpha   90.00
_cell.angle_beta   90.00
_cell.angle_gamma   90.00
#
_symmetry.space_group_name_H-M   'P 1'
#
loop_
_entity.id
_entity.type
_entity.pdbx_description
1 polymer ?
#
loop_
_entity_poly.entity_id
_entity_poly.type
_entity_poly.pdbx_seq_one_letter_code
_entity_poly.pdbx_strand_id
1 'polypeptide(L)'
;MHGLDAVRGFALLLGVALHASMSFLPGPQVWIVADTDRTPLLSALFYVLHMFRMLTFFLIAGFFAHMGLHRLGLKGFVLDRLKRIGLPLVLAWPFVLTSITAILLWNVWIAYGGKLPTDGPPQPPLSLDYFPLAHLW
;
A
#
# COMPACT_ATOMS: atom_id res chain seq x y z
N MET A 1 -26.53 -2.41 7.77
CA MET A 1 -25.28 -1.64 7.61
C MET A 1 -24.18 -2.14 8.55
N HIS A 2 -24.48 -2.51 9.80
CA HIS A 2 -23.48 -3.00 10.77
C HIS A 2 -22.66 -4.23 10.32
N GLY A 3 -23.24 -5.18 9.58
CA GLY A 3 -22.51 -6.36 9.11
C GLY A 3 -21.39 -6.05 8.11
N LEU A 4 -21.61 -5.11 7.18
CA LEU A 4 -20.59 -4.72 6.20
C LEU A 4 -19.45 -3.92 6.85
N ASP A 5 -19.75 -3.15 7.88
CA ASP A 5 -18.74 -2.43 8.66
C ASP A 5 -17.90 -3.41 9.50
N ALA A 6 -18.49 -4.46 10.05
CA ALA A 6 -17.77 -5.54 10.72
C ALA A 6 -16.83 -6.29 9.76
N VAL A 7 -17.30 -6.63 8.55
CA VAL A 7 -16.46 -7.28 7.52
C VAL A 7 -15.29 -6.40 7.11
N ARG A 8 -15.53 -5.09 6.91
CA ARG A 8 -14.46 -4.12 6.64
C ARG A 8 -13.46 -4.06 7.79
N GLY A 9 -13.95 -3.95 9.03
CA GLY A 9 -13.11 -3.91 10.23
C GLY A 9 -12.22 -5.15 10.33
N PHE A 10 -12.79 -6.33 10.11
CA PHE A 10 -12.04 -7.57 10.07
C PHE A 10 -10.98 -7.56 8.95
N ALA A 11 -11.34 -7.16 7.73
CA ALA A 11 -10.40 -7.05 6.62
C ALA A 11 -9.25 -6.05 6.91
N LEU A 12 -9.52 -4.96 7.63
CA LEU A 12 -8.49 -4.02 8.09
C LEU A 12 -7.54 -4.68 9.09
N LEU A 13 -8.05 -5.47 10.04
CA LEU A 13 -7.23 -6.21 11.01
C LEU A 13 -6.35 -7.27 10.35
N LEU A 14 -6.83 -7.96 9.31
CA LEU A 14 -5.99 -8.88 8.52
C LEU A 14 -4.78 -8.16 7.89
N GLY A 15 -4.89 -6.85 7.65
CA GLY A 15 -3.77 -6.02 7.22
C GLY A 15 -2.58 -6.05 8.19
N VAL A 16 -2.84 -6.09 9.50
CA VAL A 16 -1.77 -6.15 10.52
C VAL A 16 -0.99 -7.46 10.42
N ALA A 17 -1.70 -8.59 10.33
CA ALA A 17 -1.08 -9.90 10.15
C ALA A 17 -0.29 -9.99 8.84
N LEU A 18 -0.80 -9.37 7.77
CA LEU A 18 -0.13 -9.28 6.49
C LEU A 18 1.18 -8.47 6.56
N HIS A 19 1.19 -7.32 7.23
CA HIS A 19 2.41 -6.52 7.36
C HIS A 19 3.44 -7.22 8.26
N ALA A 20 2.99 -7.92 9.31
CA ALA A 20 3.85 -8.68 10.19
C ALA A 20 4.56 -9.84 9.45
N SER A 21 3.91 -10.48 8.47
CA SER A 21 4.51 -11.59 7.72
C SER A 21 5.52 -11.15 6.64
N MET A 22 5.50 -9.88 6.22
CA MET A 22 6.38 -9.38 5.14
C MET A 22 7.87 -9.51 5.43
N SER A 23 8.29 -9.43 6.70
CA SER A 23 9.70 -9.61 7.10
C SER A 23 10.23 -11.03 6.87
N PHE A 24 9.33 -12.02 6.74
CA PHE A 24 9.68 -13.45 6.64
C PHE A 24 9.59 -13.99 5.21
N LEU A 25 9.35 -13.13 4.22
CA LEU A 25 9.20 -13.53 2.82
C LEU A 25 10.54 -14.02 2.24
N PRO A 26 10.59 -15.24 1.65
CA PRO A 26 11.77 -15.72 0.93
C PRO A 26 12.10 -14.86 -0.29
N GLY A 27 13.39 -14.80 -0.68
CA GLY A 27 13.85 -14.11 -1.89
C GLY A 27 14.47 -12.74 -1.63
N PRO A 28 14.48 -11.82 -2.62
CA PRO A 28 14.98 -10.47 -2.43
C PRO A 28 14.27 -9.75 -1.27
N GLN A 29 14.99 -8.90 -0.55
CA GLN A 29 14.37 -8.09 0.50
C GLN A 29 13.46 -7.04 -0.15
N VAL A 30 12.15 -7.24 -0.01
CA VAL A 30 11.10 -6.32 -0.51
C VAL A 30 10.50 -5.44 0.59
N TRP A 31 10.80 -5.75 1.85
CA TRP A 31 10.29 -5.04 3.02
C TRP A 31 11.42 -4.33 3.77
N ILE A 32 11.08 -3.29 4.53
CA ILE A 32 12.05 -2.44 5.25
C ILE A 32 12.91 -3.28 6.21
N VAL A 33 12.30 -4.29 6.82
CA VAL A 33 12.97 -5.24 7.72
C VAL A 33 12.89 -6.63 7.11
N ALA A 34 13.98 -7.39 7.21
CA ALA A 34 14.00 -8.79 6.84
C ALA A 34 14.53 -9.62 8.02
N ASP A 35 13.83 -10.71 8.31
CA ASP A 35 14.24 -11.68 9.31
C ASP A 35 15.26 -12.67 8.70
N THR A 36 16.07 -13.29 9.56
CA THR A 36 16.97 -14.37 9.18
C THR A 36 16.20 -15.68 8.94
N ASP A 37 15.10 -15.89 9.66
CA ASP A 37 14.29 -17.11 9.63
C ASP A 37 13.11 -16.99 8.67
N ARG A 38 13.42 -16.87 7.38
CA ARG A 38 12.41 -16.76 6.32
C ARG A 38 11.74 -18.10 6.04
N THR A 39 10.42 -18.10 5.84
CA THR A 39 9.65 -19.34 5.70
C THR A 39 8.59 -19.28 4.59
N PRO A 40 8.50 -20.32 3.73
CA PRO A 40 7.43 -20.44 2.74
C PRO A 40 6.02 -20.41 3.35
N LEU A 41 5.86 -20.84 4.61
CA LEU A 41 4.55 -20.84 5.29
C LEU A 41 4.01 -19.42 5.50
N LEU A 42 4.85 -18.50 5.99
CA LEU A 42 4.44 -17.10 6.19
C LEU A 42 4.27 -16.39 4.84
N SER A 43 4.99 -16.82 3.81
CA SER A 43 4.72 -16.37 2.44
C SER A 43 3.35 -16.82 1.94
N ALA A 44 2.95 -18.07 2.17
CA ALA A 44 1.61 -18.54 1.81
C ALA A 44 0.52 -17.76 2.58
N LEU A 45 0.73 -17.54 3.88
CA LEU A 45 -0.17 -16.72 4.70
C LEU A 45 -0.29 -15.29 4.15
N PHE A 46 0.84 -14.65 3.81
CA PHE A 46 0.85 -13.32 3.20
C PHE A 46 -0.05 -13.26 1.96
N TYR A 47 0.14 -14.17 1.00
CA TYR A 47 -0.62 -14.14 -0.26
C TYR A 47 -2.10 -14.44 -0.05
N VAL A 48 -2.44 -15.41 0.80
CA VAL A 48 -3.84 -15.73 1.13
C VAL A 48 -4.54 -14.53 1.76
N LEU A 49 -3.91 -13.90 2.78
CA LEU A 49 -4.46 -12.71 3.41
C LEU A 49 -4.57 -11.54 2.42
N HIS A 50 -3.56 -11.36 1.56
CA HIS A 50 -3.56 -10.30 0.57
C HIS A 50 -4.74 -10.46 -0.42
N MET A 51 -4.85 -11.64 -1.04
CA MET A 51 -5.90 -11.94 -2.02
C MET A 51 -7.29 -11.82 -1.41
N PHE A 52 -7.51 -12.44 -0.24
CA PHE A 52 -8.81 -12.42 0.43
C PHE A 52 -9.21 -11.00 0.83
N ARG A 53 -8.29 -10.23 1.41
CA ARG A 53 -8.54 -8.86 1.86
C ARG A 53 -8.85 -7.95 0.67
N MET A 54 -8.03 -7.97 -0.37
CA MET A 54 -8.22 -7.13 -1.55
C MET A 54 -9.52 -7.46 -2.27
N LEU A 55 -9.83 -8.75 -2.47
CA LEU A 55 -11.10 -9.19 -3.05
C LEU A 55 -12.30 -8.70 -2.22
N THR A 56 -12.23 -8.83 -0.90
CA THR A 56 -13.28 -8.37 0.01
C THR A 56 -13.51 -6.86 -0.12
N PHE A 57 -12.45 -6.06 -0.13
CA PHE A 57 -12.58 -4.61 -0.32
C PHE A 57 -13.13 -4.24 -1.69
N PHE A 58 -12.73 -4.93 -2.76
CA PHE A 58 -13.25 -4.68 -4.10
C PHE A 58 -14.74 -5.02 -4.23
N LEU A 59 -15.18 -6.14 -3.68
CA LEU A 59 -16.60 -6.53 -3.68
C LEU A 59 -17.45 -5.48 -2.93
N ILE A 60 -17.00 -5.09 -1.74
CA ILE A 60 -17.69 -4.07 -0.95
C ILE A 60 -17.67 -2.71 -1.68
N ALA A 61 -16.53 -2.31 -2.24
CA ALA A 61 -16.42 -1.06 -3.00
C ALA A 61 -17.37 -1.05 -4.21
N GLY A 62 -17.45 -2.15 -4.97
CA GLY A 62 -18.35 -2.32 -6.11
C GLY A 62 -19.82 -2.22 -5.71
N PHE A 63 -20.21 -2.89 -4.62
CA PHE A 63 -21.57 -2.82 -4.07
C PHE A 63 -21.98 -1.37 -3.73
N PHE A 64 -21.14 -0.64 -2.98
CA PHE A 64 -21.41 0.76 -2.65
C PHE A 64 -21.27 1.71 -3.85
N ALA A 65 -20.43 1.37 -4.83
CA ALA A 65 -20.31 2.12 -6.06
C ALA A 65 -21.60 2.08 -6.89
N HIS A 66 -22.19 0.90 -7.05
CA HIS A 66 -23.45 0.74 -7.78
C HIS A 66 -24.60 1.52 -7.12
N MET A 67 -24.75 1.39 -5.79
CA MET A 67 -25.75 2.17 -5.05
C MET A 67 -25.52 3.69 -5.15
N GLY A 68 -24.27 4.12 -5.04
CA GLY A 68 -23.90 5.54 -5.17
C GLY A 68 -24.18 6.10 -6.56
N LEU A 69 -23.92 5.31 -7.61
CA LEU A 69 -24.19 5.69 -8.99
C LEU A 69 -25.69 5.88 -9.23
N HIS A 70 -26.53 4.95 -8.76
CA HIS A 70 -27.98 5.07 -8.89
C HIS A 70 -28.54 6.28 -8.13
N ARG A 71 -27.95 6.63 -6.98
CA ARG A 71 -28.40 7.75 -6.16
C ARG A 71 -27.97 9.13 -6.71
N LEU A 72 -26.76 9.24 -7.26
CA LEU A 72 -26.15 10.53 -7.62
C LEU A 72 -26.17 10.81 -9.14
N GLY A 73 -26.48 9.80 -9.96
CA GLY A 73 -26.25 9.84 -11.40
C GLY A 73 -24.76 9.84 -11.75
N LEU A 74 -24.43 9.67 -13.04
CA LEU A 74 -23.05 9.51 -13.50
C LEU A 74 -22.14 10.70 -13.12
N LYS A 75 -22.58 11.93 -13.44
CA LYS A 75 -21.77 13.14 -13.18
C LYS A 75 -21.54 13.36 -11.69
N GLY A 76 -22.60 13.21 -10.88
CA GLY A 76 -22.50 13.35 -9.42
C GLY A 76 -21.60 12.29 -8.79
N PHE A 77 -21.71 11.04 -9.26
CA PHE A 77 -20.87 9.94 -8.83
C PHE A 77 -19.39 10.18 -9.15
N VAL A 78 -19.04 10.57 -10.38
CA VAL A 78 -17.65 10.83 -10.78
C VAL A 78 -17.04 11.96 -9.94
N LEU A 79 -17.78 13.05 -9.73
CA LEU A 79 -17.29 14.17 -8.91
C LEU A 79 -17.11 13.78 -7.43
N ASP A 80 -18.02 12.97 -6.86
CA ASP A 80 -17.87 12.44 -5.49
C ASP A 80 -16.61 11.57 -5.38
N ARG A 81 -16.37 10.68 -6.34
CA ARG A 81 -15.18 9.82 -6.37
C ARG A 81 -13.88 10.60 -6.53
N LEU A 82 -13.84 11.58 -7.44
CA LEU A 82 -12.67 12.44 -7.62
C LEU A 82 -12.34 13.22 -6.34
N LYS A 83 -13.34 13.74 -5.63
CA LYS A 83 -13.13 14.42 -4.35
C LYS A 83 -12.66 13.48 -3.24
N ARG A 84 -13.12 12.22 -3.23
CA ARG A 84 -12.77 11.25 -2.17
C ARG A 84 -11.46 10.52 -2.42
N ILE A 85 -11.03 10.39 -3.68
CA ILE A 85 -9.84 9.62 -4.07
C ILE A 85 -8.75 10.56 -4.59
N GLY A 86 -9.09 11.41 -5.56
CA GLY A 86 -8.14 12.31 -6.21
C GLY A 86 -7.61 13.40 -5.28
N LEU A 87 -8.47 14.00 -4.45
CA LEU A 87 -8.02 15.05 -3.53
C LEU A 87 -7.03 14.52 -2.47
N PRO A 88 -7.30 13.42 -1.75
CA PRO A 88 -6.29 12.85 -0.85
C PRO A 88 -5.02 12.42 -1.59
N LEU A 89 -5.14 11.88 -2.81
CA LEU A 89 -3.98 11.52 -3.61
C LEU A 89 -3.10 12.74 -3.87
N VAL A 90 -3.63 13.82 -4.44
CA VAL A 90 -2.82 15.00 -4.78
C VAL A 90 -2.24 15.68 -3.53
N LEU A 91 -3.03 15.77 -2.45
CA LEU A 91 -2.61 16.51 -1.26
C LEU A 91 -1.70 15.70 -0.34
N ALA A 92 -1.99 14.42 -0.09
CA ALA A 92 -1.24 13.62 0.88
C ALA A 92 -0.03 12.91 0.24
N TRP A 93 -0.09 12.61 -1.06
CA TRP A 93 0.98 11.84 -1.73
C TRP A 93 2.37 12.45 -1.58
N PRO A 94 2.61 13.76 -1.82
CA PRO A 94 3.95 14.32 -1.70
C PRO A 94 4.51 14.16 -0.28
N PHE A 95 3.67 14.33 0.75
CA PHE A 95 4.08 14.15 2.14
C PHE A 95 4.41 12.70 2.47
N VAL A 96 3.55 11.76 2.06
CA VAL A 96 3.76 10.32 2.30
C VAL A 96 5.04 9.85 1.59
N LEU A 97 5.22 10.20 0.31
CA LEU A 97 6.38 9.79 -0.46
C LEU A 97 7.69 10.37 0.11
N THR A 98 7.67 11.66 0.50
CA THR A 98 8.81 12.29 1.15
C THR A 98 9.15 11.60 2.47
N SER A 99 8.13 11.25 3.27
CA SER A 99 8.32 10.57 4.55
C SER A 99 8.91 9.17 4.38
N ILE A 100 8.38 8.37 3.44
CA ILE A 100 8.90 7.03 3.14
C ILE A 100 10.35 7.13 2.67
N THR A 101 10.64 8.03 1.72
CA THR A 101 12.00 8.21 1.20
C THR A 101 12.97 8.63 2.29
N ALA A 102 12.58 9.56 3.16
CA ALA A 102 13.39 10.00 4.30
C ALA A 102 13.70 8.85 5.26
N ILE A 103 12.71 8.01 5.59
CA ILE A 103 12.90 6.84 6.47
C ILE A 103 13.83 5.80 5.83
N LEU A 104 13.69 5.55 4.53
CA LEU A 104 14.56 4.62 3.80
C LEU A 104 16.01 5.14 3.75
N LEU A 105 16.21 6.42 3.46
CA LEU A 105 17.54 7.04 3.50
C LEU A 105 18.14 7.02 4.91
N TRP A 106 17.32 7.22 5.94
CA TRP A 106 17.74 7.10 7.33
C TRP A 106 18.19 5.68 7.68
N ASN A 107 17.44 4.66 7.24
CA ASN A 107 17.81 3.26 7.42
C ASN A 107 19.15 2.92 6.74
N VAL A 108 19.35 3.39 5.50
CA VAL A 108 20.63 3.28 4.79
C VAL A 108 21.75 4.00 5.54
N TRP A 109 21.52 5.24 5.98
CA TRP A 109 22.52 6.01 6.73
C TRP A 109 23.01 5.27 7.99
N ILE A 110 22.09 4.64 8.75
CA ILE A 110 22.44 3.80 9.91
C ILE A 110 23.27 2.58 9.47
N ALA A 111 22.83 1.87 8.43
CA ALA A 111 23.49 0.65 7.95
C ALA A 111 24.94 0.89 7.48
N TYR A 112 25.23 2.10 6.99
CA TYR A 112 26.56 2.51 6.49
C TYR A 112 27.35 3.36 7.50
N GLY A 113 27.03 3.26 8.79
CA GLY A 113 27.83 3.90 9.85
C GLY A 113 27.82 5.42 9.81
N GLY A 114 26.71 6.01 9.35
CA GLY A 114 26.52 7.46 9.31
C GLY A 114 26.92 8.12 7.99
N LYS A 115 27.06 7.35 6.90
CA LYS A 115 27.35 7.86 5.56
C LYS A 115 26.34 7.34 4.55
N LEU A 116 25.92 8.19 3.61
CA LEU A 116 25.10 7.74 2.49
C LEU A 116 26.04 7.24 1.36
N PRO A 117 25.79 6.05 0.77
CA PRO A 117 26.57 5.57 -0.37
C PRO A 117 26.43 6.52 -1.57
N THR A 118 27.55 6.92 -2.17
CA THR A 118 27.57 7.73 -3.41
C THR A 118 27.53 6.89 -4.68
N ASP A 119 27.85 5.60 -4.55
CA ASP A 119 28.03 4.67 -5.69
C ASP A 119 26.76 3.83 -5.95
N GLY A 120 25.61 4.29 -5.47
CA GLY A 120 24.33 3.62 -5.66
C GLY A 120 23.91 3.58 -7.14
N PRO A 121 22.96 2.69 -7.51
CA PRO A 121 22.41 2.68 -8.86
C PRO A 121 21.89 4.07 -9.23
N PRO A 122 22.06 4.51 -10.49
CA PRO A 122 21.63 5.82 -10.94
C PRO A 122 20.15 6.02 -10.63
N GLN A 123 19.78 7.22 -10.16
CA GLN A 123 18.38 7.50 -9.90
C GLN A 123 17.57 7.33 -11.19
N PRO A 124 16.39 6.69 -11.12
CA PRO A 124 15.52 6.59 -12.28
C PRO A 124 15.25 7.99 -12.85
N PRO A 125 15.24 8.16 -14.18
CA PRO A 125 14.89 9.43 -14.77
C PRO A 125 13.46 9.81 -14.36
N LEU A 126 13.21 11.10 -14.19
CA LEU A 126 11.84 11.61 -13.99
C LEU A 126 11.05 11.46 -15.28
N SER A 127 10.52 10.26 -15.52
CA SER A 127 9.61 9.94 -16.61
C SER A 127 8.32 9.35 -16.05
N LEU A 128 7.28 9.27 -16.89
CA LEU A 128 6.02 8.64 -16.53
C LEU A 128 6.19 7.15 -16.17
N ASP A 129 7.17 6.48 -16.78
CA ASP A 129 7.44 5.06 -16.56
C ASP A 129 8.06 4.78 -15.18
N TYR A 130 8.72 5.78 -14.59
CA TYR A 130 9.37 5.70 -13.29
C TYR A 130 8.69 6.57 -12.23
N PHE A 131 7.48 7.04 -12.51
CA PHE A 131 6.75 7.88 -11.58
C PHE A 131 6.46 7.10 -10.29
N PRO A 132 6.89 7.57 -9.10
CA PRO A 132 6.91 6.77 -7.88
C PRO A 132 5.51 6.64 -7.25
N LEU A 133 4.72 5.75 -7.84
CA LEU A 133 3.40 5.33 -7.36
C LEU A 133 3.49 4.17 -6.35
N ALA A 134 4.66 3.92 -5.77
CA ALA A 134 4.89 2.80 -4.85
C ALA A 134 3.95 2.82 -3.62
N HIS A 135 3.45 3.99 -3.23
CA HIS A 135 2.47 4.18 -2.16
C HIS A 135 1.02 3.79 -2.52
N LEU A 136 0.73 3.49 -3.79
CA LEU A 136 -0.58 2.97 -4.22
C LEU A 136 -0.71 1.45 -3.99
N TRP A 137 0.33 0.82 -3.45
CA TRP A 137 0.41 -0.60 -3.11
C TRP A 137 0.40 -0.83 -1.60
#